data_AF-A0ABD5N8L0-F1
#
_entry.id   AF-A0ABD5N8L0-F1
#
_cell.length_a   1.000
_cell.length_b   1.000
_cell.length_c   1.000
_cell.angle_alpha   90.00
_cell.angle_beta   90.00
_cell.angle_gamma   90.00
#
_symmetry.space_group_name_H-M   'P 1'
#
loop_
_entity.id
_entity.type
_entity.pdbx_description
1 polymer ?
#
loop_
_entity_poly.entity_id
_entity_poly.type
_entity_poly.pdbx_seq_one_letter_code
_entity_poly.pdbx_strand_id
1 'polypeptide(L)'
;MKKIFVLILGLLIVSAISLAAADDDTDLEAEADAMHTPPGAQYRLDQLEISLENHIERAKDILTEVNVSDDAMSELEDYVIELELLLERVQEMEPTGTPSEMAADFVAIKKEAITTTQNFRKALHDSVIQEKIAGIKERIRERHEERRNASMARIRERKEKMYMTRLSGIITTLGIEDEDLMAQVGNGSLTKREAKDMITDAWKNLSKEDKTGVRLAVKEKRDAAKADIKARKEQAKARLRAKQAEIKADWKAKMAERKANFRAKLSERKEAHNERKDARKDAQALKKEKPRSPGNDRGRYM
;
A
#
# COMPACT_ATOMS: atom_id res chain seq x y z
N MET A 1 17.56 -25.35 -15.21
CA MET A 1 16.31 -24.74 -14.71
C MET A 1 16.53 -23.73 -13.57
N LYS A 2 17.50 -22.81 -13.67
CA LYS A 2 17.73 -21.71 -12.70
C LYS A 2 17.58 -20.30 -13.30
N LYS A 3 17.41 -20.20 -14.63
CA LYS A 3 17.32 -18.92 -15.36
C LYS A 3 15.87 -18.42 -15.57
N ILE A 4 14.85 -19.25 -15.36
CA ILE A 4 13.43 -18.87 -15.42
C ILE A 4 12.95 -18.25 -14.09
N PHE A 5 13.67 -18.54 -12.99
CA PHE A 5 13.38 -17.98 -11.67
C PHE A 5 13.57 -16.45 -11.57
N VAL A 6 14.41 -15.87 -12.43
CA VAL A 6 14.74 -14.43 -12.41
C VAL A 6 13.65 -13.57 -13.07
N LEU A 7 12.86 -14.13 -13.98
CA LEU A 7 11.76 -13.42 -14.64
C LEU A 7 10.47 -13.36 -13.79
N ILE A 8 10.33 -14.26 -12.82
CA ILE A 8 9.18 -14.32 -11.89
C ILE A 8 9.31 -13.27 -10.78
N LEU A 9 10.55 -12.86 -10.44
CA LEU A 9 10.84 -11.86 -9.42
C LEU A 9 10.77 -10.41 -9.95
N GLY A 10 10.90 -10.21 -11.27
CA GLY A 10 11.16 -8.90 -11.87
C GLY A 10 9.97 -7.95 -12.00
N LEU A 11 8.72 -8.41 -11.93
CA LEU A 11 7.54 -7.60 -12.28
C LEU A 11 6.59 -7.26 -11.12
N LEU A 12 7.16 -7.21 -9.93
CA LEU A 12 6.69 -6.37 -8.83
C LEU A 12 7.68 -5.24 -8.49
N ILE A 13 8.68 -5.03 -9.35
CA ILE A 13 9.71 -3.98 -9.22
C ILE A 13 9.38 -2.75 -10.12
N VAL A 14 8.35 -2.81 -10.97
CA VAL A 14 7.97 -1.68 -11.84
C VAL A 14 6.76 -0.93 -11.29
N SER A 15 6.85 -0.47 -10.05
CA SER A 15 6.01 0.57 -9.48
C SER A 15 6.87 1.62 -8.79
N ALA A 16 7.86 2.18 -9.50
CA ALA A 16 8.61 3.42 -9.21
C ALA A 16 9.09 3.72 -7.76
N ILE A 17 9.09 2.73 -6.87
CA ILE A 17 9.67 2.78 -5.54
C ILE A 17 10.50 1.50 -5.46
N SER A 18 11.82 1.64 -5.48
CA SER A 18 12.71 0.52 -5.22
C SER A 18 12.53 0.11 -3.76
N LEU A 19 11.61 -0.80 -3.45
CA LEU A 19 11.53 -1.50 -2.16
C LEU A 19 12.64 -2.58 -2.11
N ALA A 20 13.89 -2.17 -2.31
CA ALA A 20 15.05 -3.01 -2.06
C ALA A 20 15.39 -2.91 -0.57
N ALA A 21 15.60 -4.05 0.08
CA ALA A 21 16.05 -4.12 1.47
C ALA A 21 17.46 -3.52 1.58
N ALA A 22 17.54 -2.23 1.92
CA ALA A 22 18.76 -1.58 2.41
C ALA A 22 18.79 -1.68 3.94
N ASP A 23 19.99 -1.58 4.52
CA ASP A 23 20.22 -1.58 5.97
C ASP A 23 19.18 -0.74 6.72
N ASP A 24 18.63 -1.29 7.81
CA ASP A 24 17.53 -0.70 8.60
C ASP A 24 17.78 0.76 9.04
N ASP A 25 19.04 1.13 9.17
CA ASP A 25 19.46 2.44 9.62
C ASP A 25 19.57 3.47 8.49
N THR A 26 19.88 3.06 7.24
CA THR A 26 19.98 3.98 6.11
C THR A 26 18.61 4.35 5.55
N ASP A 27 17.65 3.43 5.58
CA ASP A 27 16.27 3.71 5.17
C ASP A 27 15.64 4.76 6.10
N LEU A 28 15.78 4.64 7.42
CA LEU A 28 15.16 5.58 8.36
C LEU A 28 15.70 7.01 8.21
N GLU A 29 17.00 7.19 8.05
CA GLU A 29 17.59 8.52 7.87
C GLU A 29 17.16 9.18 6.56
N ALA A 30 17.10 8.39 5.47
CA ALA A 30 16.65 8.89 4.17
C ALA A 30 15.17 9.30 4.20
N GLU A 31 14.31 8.51 4.88
CA GLU A 31 12.90 8.87 5.03
C GLU A 31 12.72 10.08 5.95
N ALA A 32 13.49 10.19 7.05
CA ALA A 32 13.42 11.34 7.94
C ALA A 32 13.81 12.64 7.23
N ASP A 33 14.82 12.62 6.37
CA ASP A 33 15.18 13.76 5.52
C ASP A 33 14.09 14.05 4.47
N ALA A 34 13.48 13.03 3.88
CA ALA A 34 12.37 13.23 2.94
C ALA A 34 11.14 13.88 3.62
N MET A 35 10.84 13.47 4.85
CA MET A 35 9.68 13.87 5.65
C MET A 35 9.95 15.06 6.59
N HIS A 36 11.08 15.77 6.44
CA HIS A 36 11.45 16.88 7.32
C HIS A 36 10.50 18.09 7.26
N THR A 37 9.69 18.20 6.20
CA THR A 37 8.64 19.21 6.08
C THR A 37 7.26 18.54 6.01
N PRO A 38 6.18 19.19 6.49
CA PRO A 38 4.84 18.62 6.37
C PRO A 38 4.45 18.25 4.93
N PRO A 39 4.75 19.06 3.89
CA PRO A 39 4.52 18.65 2.49
C PRO A 39 5.36 17.44 2.06
N GLY A 40 6.59 17.30 2.56
CA GLY A 40 7.45 16.14 2.29
C GLY A 40 6.92 14.88 2.97
N ALA A 41 6.46 14.99 4.21
CA ALA A 41 5.80 13.92 4.95
C ALA A 41 4.54 13.44 4.21
N GLN A 42 3.65 14.36 3.85
CA GLN A 42 2.44 14.04 3.08
C GLN A 42 2.80 13.36 1.75
N TYR A 43 3.78 13.89 1.03
CA TYR A 43 4.23 13.29 -0.23
C TYR A 43 4.67 11.84 -0.06
N ARG A 44 5.44 11.52 0.99
CA ARG A 44 5.86 10.14 1.27
C ARG A 44 4.67 9.26 1.67
N LEU A 45 3.77 9.74 2.53
CA LEU A 45 2.56 9.00 2.91
C LEU A 45 1.69 8.69 1.69
N ASP A 46 1.43 9.66 0.82
CA ASP A 46 0.66 9.47 -0.43
C ASP A 46 1.33 8.42 -1.34
N GLN A 47 2.66 8.38 -1.40
CA GLN A 47 3.39 7.35 -2.16
C GLN A 47 3.18 5.94 -1.59
N LEU A 48 3.18 5.81 -0.26
CA LEU A 48 2.96 4.53 0.40
C LEU A 48 1.50 4.08 0.28
N GLU A 49 0.55 5.00 0.47
CA GLU A 49 -0.88 4.80 0.24
C GLU A 49 -1.12 4.21 -1.15
N ILE A 50 -0.63 4.88 -2.20
CA ILE A 50 -0.79 4.43 -3.59
C ILE A 50 -0.10 3.08 -3.82
N SER A 51 1.04 2.82 -3.19
CA SER A 51 1.70 1.52 -3.29
C SER A 51 0.82 0.41 -2.68
N LEU A 52 0.19 0.66 -1.54
CA LEU A 52 -0.70 -0.27 -0.85
C LEU A 52 -1.99 -0.48 -1.64
N GLU A 53 -2.65 0.58 -2.10
CA GLU A 53 -3.84 0.50 -2.98
C GLU A 53 -3.57 -0.44 -4.17
N ASN A 54 -2.46 -0.23 -4.88
CA ASN A 54 -2.07 -1.05 -6.02
C ASN A 54 -1.84 -2.53 -5.64
N HIS A 55 -1.24 -2.79 -4.47
CA HIS A 55 -1.02 -4.17 -4.01
C HIS A 55 -2.34 -4.85 -3.64
N ILE A 56 -3.22 -4.17 -2.92
CA ILE A 56 -4.54 -4.67 -2.49
C ILE A 56 -5.39 -5.00 -3.72
N GLU A 57 -5.54 -4.05 -4.64
CA GLU A 57 -6.35 -4.23 -5.84
C GLU A 57 -5.83 -5.40 -6.68
N ARG A 58 -4.52 -5.45 -6.93
CA ARG A 58 -3.91 -6.55 -7.67
C ARG A 58 -4.14 -7.89 -7.00
N ALA A 59 -4.04 -7.95 -5.67
CA ALA A 59 -4.28 -9.16 -4.92
C ALA A 59 -5.75 -9.59 -5.01
N LYS A 60 -6.71 -8.66 -4.87
CA LYS A 60 -8.15 -8.92 -5.07
C LYS A 60 -8.45 -9.45 -6.46
N ASP A 61 -7.88 -8.85 -7.49
CA ASP A 61 -8.03 -9.33 -8.86
C ASP A 61 -7.50 -10.76 -9.04
N ILE A 62 -6.36 -11.09 -8.42
CA ILE A 62 -5.83 -12.45 -8.40
C ILE A 62 -6.83 -13.40 -7.72
N LEU A 63 -7.40 -13.02 -6.56
CA LEU A 63 -8.38 -13.84 -5.84
C LEU A 63 -9.61 -14.16 -6.68
N THR A 64 -10.06 -13.23 -7.53
CA THR A 64 -11.23 -13.46 -8.41
C THR A 64 -10.97 -14.47 -9.52
N GLU A 65 -9.71 -14.66 -9.90
CA GLU A 65 -9.32 -15.46 -11.07
C GLU A 65 -8.69 -16.80 -10.68
N VAL A 66 -8.23 -16.92 -9.44
CA VAL A 66 -7.51 -18.09 -8.96
C VAL A 66 -8.48 -19.19 -8.51
N ASN A 67 -8.20 -20.43 -8.92
CA ASN A 67 -8.95 -21.60 -8.47
C ASN A 67 -8.04 -22.46 -7.59
N VAL A 68 -8.18 -22.27 -6.27
CA VAL A 68 -7.43 -22.98 -5.22
C VAL A 68 -8.40 -23.63 -4.24
N SER A 69 -7.90 -24.43 -3.30
CA SER A 69 -8.73 -24.95 -2.20
C SER A 69 -9.28 -23.82 -1.33
N ASP A 70 -10.42 -24.06 -0.66
CA ASP A 70 -11.03 -23.10 0.27
C ASP A 70 -10.04 -22.63 1.35
N ASP A 71 -9.19 -23.53 1.86
CA ASP A 71 -8.18 -23.19 2.87
C ASP A 71 -7.10 -22.24 2.32
N ALA A 72 -6.61 -22.49 1.10
CA ALA A 72 -5.62 -21.63 0.45
C ALA A 72 -6.23 -20.29 0.03
N MET A 73 -7.49 -20.27 -0.40
CA MET A 73 -8.22 -19.04 -0.67
C MET A 73 -8.33 -18.18 0.60
N SER A 74 -8.72 -18.79 1.71
CA SER A 74 -8.83 -18.10 3.00
C SER A 74 -7.47 -17.54 3.46
N GLU A 75 -6.37 -18.25 3.26
CA GLU A 75 -5.04 -17.73 3.59
C GLU A 75 -4.66 -16.53 2.72
N LEU A 76 -4.95 -16.57 1.42
CA LEU A 76 -4.68 -15.45 0.52
C LEU A 76 -5.53 -14.22 0.85
N GLU A 77 -6.79 -14.42 1.22
CA GLU A 77 -7.70 -13.36 1.70
C GLU A 77 -7.16 -12.71 3.00
N ASP A 78 -6.63 -13.51 3.94
CA ASP A 78 -6.04 -13.00 5.19
C ASP A 78 -4.91 -11.98 4.90
N TYR A 79 -4.05 -12.22 3.90
CA TYR A 79 -3.01 -11.26 3.51
C TYR A 79 -3.56 -10.00 2.83
N VAL A 80 -4.64 -10.09 2.05
CA VAL A 80 -5.28 -8.91 1.45
C VAL A 80 -5.85 -8.01 2.54
N ILE A 81 -6.50 -8.61 3.54
CA ILE A 81 -7.00 -7.90 4.71
C ILE A 81 -5.86 -7.20 5.45
N GLU A 82 -4.73 -7.87 5.64
CA GLU A 82 -3.56 -7.27 6.29
C GLU A 82 -3.04 -6.05 5.52
N LEU A 83 -2.99 -6.10 4.18
CA LEU A 83 -2.65 -4.93 3.36
C LEU A 83 -3.66 -3.78 3.48
N GLU A 84 -4.97 -4.08 3.52
CA GLU A 84 -6.02 -3.07 3.71
C GLU A 84 -5.90 -2.35 5.06
N LEU A 85 -5.54 -3.07 6.12
CA LEU A 85 -5.32 -2.48 7.43
C LEU A 85 -4.07 -1.58 7.45
N LEU A 86 -3.01 -1.98 6.73
CA LEU A 86 -1.85 -1.11 6.57
C LEU A 86 -2.22 0.17 5.80
N LEU A 87 -3.11 0.08 4.81
CA LEU A 87 -3.62 1.24 4.08
C LEU A 87 -4.41 2.19 5.01
N GLU A 88 -5.35 1.65 5.79
CA GLU A 88 -6.11 2.44 6.79
C GLU A 88 -5.15 3.15 7.76
N ARG A 89 -4.14 2.46 8.26
CA ARG A 89 -3.12 3.05 9.13
C ARG A 89 -2.37 4.21 8.47
N VAL A 90 -2.08 4.14 7.16
CA VAL A 90 -1.44 5.26 6.44
C VAL A 90 -2.41 6.42 6.27
N GLN A 91 -3.68 6.16 6.01
CA GLN A 91 -4.71 7.18 5.84
C GLN A 91 -5.03 7.93 7.14
N GLU A 92 -4.87 7.28 8.29
CA GLU A 92 -5.00 7.89 9.62
C GLU A 92 -3.74 8.63 10.09
N MET A 93 -2.63 8.53 9.35
CA MET A 93 -1.41 9.24 9.71
C MET A 93 -1.50 10.71 9.35
N GLU A 94 -1.69 11.53 10.37
CA GLU A 94 -1.51 12.97 10.26
C GLU A 94 -0.01 13.33 10.18
N PRO A 95 0.40 14.29 9.32
CA PRO A 95 1.77 14.79 9.26
C PRO A 95 2.09 15.74 10.44
N THR A 96 1.62 15.38 11.63
CA THR A 96 1.70 16.15 12.88
C THR A 96 2.61 15.39 13.85
N GLY A 97 3.92 15.53 13.68
CA GLY A 97 4.90 14.86 14.51
C GLY A 97 6.32 15.31 14.16
N THR A 98 7.30 14.78 14.88
CA THR A 98 8.69 15.03 14.50
C THR A 98 9.01 14.24 13.22
N PRO A 99 9.88 14.74 12.33
CA PRO A 99 10.25 14.02 11.11
C PRO A 99 10.73 12.58 11.37
N SER A 100 11.43 12.37 12.48
CA SER A 100 11.95 11.07 12.87
C SER A 100 10.86 10.09 13.31
N GLU A 101 9.84 10.57 14.03
CA GLU A 101 8.70 9.75 14.43
C GLU A 101 7.86 9.36 13.20
N MET A 102 7.59 10.33 12.32
CA MET A 102 6.85 10.07 11.09
C MET A 102 7.61 9.09 10.18
N ALA A 103 8.91 9.27 10.02
CA ALA A 103 9.75 8.36 9.25
C ALA A 103 9.81 6.96 9.86
N ALA A 104 9.84 6.85 11.19
CA ALA A 104 9.82 5.55 11.85
C ALA A 104 8.50 4.80 11.62
N ASP A 105 7.36 5.49 11.76
CA ASP A 105 6.04 4.91 11.48
C ASP A 105 5.92 4.53 9.99
N PHE A 106 6.35 5.41 9.08
CA PHE A 106 6.39 5.15 7.65
C PHE A 106 7.22 3.91 7.29
N VAL A 107 8.46 3.83 7.78
CA VAL A 107 9.37 2.70 7.52
C VAL A 107 8.79 1.40 8.07
N ALA A 108 8.14 1.44 9.22
CA ALA A 108 7.53 0.26 9.80
C ALA A 108 6.38 -0.27 8.93
N ILE A 109 5.45 0.59 8.53
CA ILE A 109 4.34 0.22 7.65
C ILE A 109 4.88 -0.31 6.32
N LYS A 110 5.88 0.37 5.74
CA LYS A 110 6.55 -0.07 4.51
C LYS A 110 7.12 -1.49 4.65
N LYS A 111 7.77 -1.82 5.77
CA LYS A 111 8.34 -3.16 6.02
C LYS A 111 7.27 -4.23 6.23
N GLU A 112 6.22 -3.90 6.97
CA GLU A 112 5.06 -4.78 7.14
C GLU A 112 4.45 -5.07 5.78
N ALA A 113 4.17 -4.04 4.97
CA ALA A 113 3.62 -4.18 3.61
C ALA A 113 4.48 -5.04 2.68
N ILE A 114 5.81 -4.87 2.71
CA ILE A 114 6.75 -5.74 1.98
C ILE A 114 6.56 -7.19 2.40
N THR A 115 6.58 -7.44 3.71
CA THR A 115 6.51 -8.78 4.29
C THR A 115 5.19 -9.47 3.93
N THR A 116 4.05 -8.78 4.14
CA THR A 116 2.71 -9.27 3.80
C THR A 116 2.61 -9.59 2.31
N THR A 117 3.10 -8.70 1.45
CA THR A 117 3.08 -8.91 -0.01
C THR A 117 3.97 -10.09 -0.44
N GLN A 118 5.11 -10.31 0.23
CA GLN A 118 5.96 -11.47 -0.02
C GLN A 118 5.29 -12.78 0.41
N ASN A 119 4.62 -12.78 1.56
CA ASN A 119 3.89 -13.94 2.06
C ASN A 119 2.70 -14.30 1.15
N PHE A 120 1.92 -13.31 0.71
CA PHE A 120 0.85 -13.51 -0.28
C PHE A 120 1.37 -14.19 -1.55
N ARG A 121 2.50 -13.70 -2.11
CA ARG A 121 3.10 -14.30 -3.32
C ARG A 121 3.53 -15.74 -3.10
N LYS A 122 4.10 -16.03 -1.94
CA LYS A 122 4.57 -17.37 -1.59
C LYS A 122 3.38 -18.33 -1.48
N ALA A 123 2.35 -17.97 -0.71
CA ALA A 123 1.13 -18.76 -0.59
C ALA A 123 0.44 -18.98 -1.96
N LEU A 124 0.41 -17.95 -2.80
CA LEU A 124 -0.16 -18.04 -4.15
C LEU A 124 0.64 -19.00 -5.02
N HIS A 125 1.98 -18.90 -4.99
CA HIS A 125 2.87 -19.77 -5.74
C HIS A 125 2.71 -21.24 -5.34
N ASP A 126 2.60 -21.50 -4.04
CA ASP A 126 2.47 -22.85 -3.50
C ASP A 126 1.10 -23.49 -3.84
N SER A 127 0.11 -22.66 -4.19
CA SER A 127 -1.27 -23.08 -4.45
C SER A 127 -1.66 -23.13 -5.94
N VAL A 128 -0.87 -22.54 -6.85
CA VAL A 128 -1.29 -22.31 -8.26
C VAL A 128 -0.27 -22.78 -9.28
N ILE A 129 -0.76 -23.43 -10.35
CA ILE A 129 0.06 -23.83 -11.50
C ILE A 129 0.54 -22.58 -12.28
N GLN A 130 1.85 -22.49 -12.51
CA GLN A 130 2.56 -21.36 -13.12
C GLN A 130 1.98 -20.83 -14.45
N GLU A 131 1.44 -21.70 -15.32
CA GLU A 131 0.86 -21.28 -16.62
C GLU A 131 -0.39 -20.41 -16.46
N LYS A 132 -1.22 -20.64 -15.43
CA LYS A 132 -2.42 -19.84 -15.18
C LYS A 132 -2.09 -18.43 -14.68
N ILE A 133 -0.95 -18.29 -13.98
CA ILE A 133 -0.50 -17.00 -13.43
C ILE A 133 -0.17 -16.01 -14.54
N ALA A 134 0.35 -16.46 -15.69
CA ALA A 134 0.68 -15.58 -16.81
C ALA A 134 -0.56 -14.94 -17.44
N GLY A 135 -1.63 -15.72 -17.65
CA GLY A 135 -2.89 -15.21 -18.19
C GLY A 135 -3.60 -14.21 -17.26
N ILE A 136 -3.51 -14.43 -15.95
CA ILE A 136 -4.04 -13.51 -14.93
C ILE A 136 -3.28 -12.18 -14.96
N LYS A 137 -1.96 -12.21 -15.17
CA LYS A 137 -1.12 -11.00 -15.21
C LYS A 137 -1.53 -10.03 -16.31
N GLU A 138 -1.84 -10.52 -17.51
CA GLU A 138 -2.14 -9.65 -18.65
C GLU A 138 -3.47 -8.92 -18.45
N ARG A 139 -4.52 -9.64 -18.01
CA ARG A 139 -5.83 -9.04 -17.71
C ARG A 139 -5.77 -7.99 -16.60
N ILE A 140 -4.95 -8.24 -15.59
CA ILE A 140 -4.71 -7.29 -14.49
C ILE A 140 -3.99 -6.05 -15.00
N ARG A 141 -3.01 -6.20 -15.90
CA ARG A 141 -2.21 -5.09 -16.41
C ARG A 141 -3.08 -4.01 -17.08
N GLU A 142 -4.06 -4.41 -17.88
CA GLU A 142 -4.97 -3.49 -18.58
C GLU A 142 -5.86 -2.71 -17.60
N ARG A 143 -6.38 -3.36 -16.54
CA ARG A 143 -7.27 -2.71 -15.55
C ARG A 143 -6.58 -1.64 -14.70
N HIS A 144 -5.27 -1.76 -14.48
CA HIS A 144 -4.54 -0.84 -13.58
C HIS A 144 -3.97 0.40 -14.25
N GLU A 145 -4.03 0.53 -15.58
CA GLU A 145 -3.39 1.66 -16.27
C GLU A 145 -4.12 2.99 -16.01
N GLU A 146 -5.45 2.99 -16.05
CA GLU A 146 -6.25 4.20 -15.80
C GLU A 146 -6.14 4.70 -14.35
N ARG A 147 -6.21 3.80 -13.36
CA ARG A 147 -6.10 4.16 -11.93
C ARG A 147 -4.72 4.68 -11.59
N ARG A 148 -3.67 4.11 -12.20
CA ARG A 148 -2.30 4.58 -12.05
C ARG A 148 -2.19 6.04 -12.48
N ASN A 149 -2.88 6.46 -13.55
CA ASN A 149 -2.83 7.85 -14.01
C ASN A 149 -3.42 8.83 -12.98
N ALA A 150 -4.55 8.48 -12.35
CA ALA A 150 -5.17 9.32 -11.32
C ALA A 150 -4.28 9.44 -10.06
N SER A 151 -3.73 8.33 -9.57
CA SER A 151 -2.82 8.33 -8.43
C SER A 151 -1.51 9.06 -8.73
N MET A 152 -1.00 8.98 -9.96
CA MET A 152 0.18 9.73 -10.41
C MET A 152 -0.05 11.23 -10.47
N ALA A 153 -1.27 11.69 -10.76
CA ALA A 153 -1.62 13.11 -10.73
C ALA A 153 -1.53 13.68 -9.30
N ARG A 154 -2.12 12.98 -8.31
CA ARG A 154 -2.02 13.34 -6.88
C ARG A 154 -0.56 13.43 -6.41
N ILE A 155 0.26 12.42 -6.73
CA ILE A 155 1.69 12.40 -6.41
C ILE A 155 2.40 13.60 -7.06
N ARG A 156 2.08 13.95 -8.31
CA ARG A 156 2.74 15.05 -9.03
C ARG A 156 2.47 16.39 -8.35
N GLU A 157 1.22 16.68 -8.03
CA GLU A 157 0.81 17.92 -7.33
C GLU A 157 1.53 18.05 -5.98
N ARG A 158 1.55 16.96 -5.19
CA ARG A 158 2.20 16.94 -3.87
C ARG A 158 3.70 17.08 -3.95
N LYS A 159 4.31 16.46 -4.96
CA LYS A 159 5.74 16.59 -5.27
C LYS A 159 6.09 18.03 -5.62
N GLU A 160 5.27 18.70 -6.41
CA GLU A 160 5.44 20.12 -6.75
C GLU A 160 5.35 21.00 -5.50
N LYS A 161 4.34 20.80 -4.64
CA LYS A 161 4.21 21.51 -3.36
C LYS A 161 5.43 21.31 -2.44
N MET A 162 5.93 20.08 -2.33
CA MET A 162 7.16 19.76 -1.60
C MET A 162 8.37 20.50 -2.18
N TYR A 163 8.52 20.51 -3.51
CA TYR A 163 9.62 21.23 -4.16
C TYR A 163 9.54 22.74 -3.91
N MET A 164 8.37 23.35 -4.04
CA MET A 164 8.20 24.79 -3.79
C MET A 164 8.52 25.16 -2.34
N THR A 165 8.12 24.32 -1.38
CA THR A 165 8.46 24.51 0.04
C THR A 165 9.97 24.48 0.26
N ARG A 166 10.67 23.50 -0.35
CA ARG A 166 12.14 23.41 -0.26
C ARG A 166 12.84 24.57 -0.95
N LEU A 167 12.33 24.98 -2.11
CA LEU A 167 12.86 26.10 -2.88
C LEU A 167 12.74 27.41 -2.09
N SER A 168 11.58 27.68 -1.50
CA SER A 168 11.37 28.83 -0.62
C SER A 168 12.37 28.83 0.53
N GLY A 169 12.59 27.69 1.20
CA GLY A 169 13.60 27.58 2.26
C GLY A 169 15.04 27.87 1.80
N ILE A 170 15.39 27.50 0.57
CA ILE A 170 16.70 27.82 -0.02
C ILE A 170 16.81 29.33 -0.30
N ILE A 171 15.79 29.93 -0.91
CA ILE A 171 15.74 31.37 -1.23
C ILE A 171 15.88 32.21 0.04
N THR A 172 15.12 31.87 1.09
CA THR A 172 15.24 32.52 2.41
C THR A 172 16.63 32.33 3.01
N THR A 173 17.23 31.15 2.89
CA THR A 173 18.59 30.90 3.41
C THR A 173 19.66 31.66 2.63
N LEU A 174 19.42 31.96 1.35
CA LEU A 174 20.29 32.79 0.51
C LEU A 174 20.09 34.30 0.73
N GLY A 175 19.12 34.71 1.56
CA GLY A 175 18.80 36.12 1.81
C GLY A 175 18.26 36.84 0.57
N ILE A 176 17.61 36.11 -0.34
CA ILE A 176 17.00 36.72 -1.53
C ILE A 176 15.65 37.31 -1.12
N GLU A 177 15.54 38.64 -1.13
CA GLU A 177 14.34 39.39 -0.74
C GLU A 177 13.50 39.82 -1.97
N ASP A 178 13.44 38.97 -3.00
CA ASP A 178 12.66 39.22 -4.21
C ASP A 178 11.19 38.78 -3.98
N GLU A 179 10.29 39.73 -3.77
CA GLU A 179 8.87 39.48 -3.50
C GLU A 179 8.16 38.80 -4.69
N ASP A 180 8.51 39.15 -5.92
CA ASP A 180 7.93 38.56 -7.13
C ASP A 180 8.36 37.09 -7.25
N LEU A 181 9.63 36.80 -6.96
CA LEU A 181 10.13 35.43 -6.90
C LEU A 181 9.42 34.61 -5.81
N MET A 182 9.26 35.17 -4.61
CA MET A 182 8.56 34.48 -3.53
C MET A 182 7.08 34.21 -3.87
N ALA A 183 6.43 35.13 -4.58
CA ALA A 183 5.08 34.95 -5.11
C ALA A 183 5.03 33.84 -6.18
N GLN A 184 5.99 33.80 -7.10
CA GLN A 184 6.09 32.77 -8.16
C GLN A 184 6.42 31.36 -7.59
N VAL A 185 7.16 31.29 -6.49
CA VAL A 185 7.40 30.03 -5.78
C VAL A 185 6.15 29.61 -5.01
N GLY A 186 5.45 30.55 -4.38
CA GLY A 186 4.22 30.29 -3.62
C GLY A 186 3.05 29.80 -4.49
N ASN A 187 2.90 30.34 -5.69
CA ASN A 187 1.83 29.98 -6.62
C ASN A 187 2.18 28.79 -7.55
N GLY A 188 3.42 28.30 -7.50
CA GLY A 188 3.89 27.17 -8.32
C GLY A 188 4.07 27.49 -9.81
N SER A 189 4.12 28.76 -10.22
CA SER A 189 4.29 29.15 -11.62
C SER A 189 5.71 28.94 -12.14
N LEU A 190 6.67 28.69 -11.25
CA LEU A 190 8.08 28.57 -11.59
C LEU A 190 8.44 27.13 -12.02
N THR A 191 9.07 26.97 -13.19
CA THR A 191 9.58 25.65 -13.59
C THR A 191 10.83 25.28 -12.80
N LYS A 192 11.10 23.97 -12.69
CA LYS A 192 12.33 23.47 -12.04
C LYS A 192 13.62 24.05 -12.67
N ARG A 193 13.60 24.35 -13.97
CA ARG A 193 14.76 24.91 -14.66
C ARG A 193 14.97 26.37 -14.25
N GLU A 194 13.91 27.19 -14.30
CA GLU A 194 13.95 28.59 -13.87
C GLU A 194 14.40 28.69 -12.40
N ALA A 195 13.86 27.85 -11.51
CA ALA A 195 14.27 27.83 -10.10
C ALA A 195 15.77 27.61 -9.94
N LYS A 196 16.32 26.66 -10.70
CA LYS A 196 17.74 26.31 -10.66
C LYS A 196 18.60 27.45 -11.19
N ASP A 197 18.21 28.05 -12.30
CA ASP A 197 18.96 29.15 -12.92
C ASP A 197 18.99 30.35 -11.96
N MET A 198 17.86 30.69 -11.35
CA MET A 198 17.75 31.78 -10.36
C MET A 198 18.60 31.52 -9.10
N ILE A 199 18.52 30.33 -8.50
CA ILE A 199 19.38 29.97 -7.36
C ILE A 199 20.86 30.06 -7.75
N THR A 200 21.20 29.59 -8.95
CA THR A 200 22.58 29.60 -9.44
C THR A 200 23.11 31.02 -9.60
N ASP A 201 22.29 31.93 -10.14
CA ASP A 201 22.69 33.31 -10.35
C ASP A 201 22.73 34.11 -9.05
N ALA A 202 21.74 33.93 -8.16
CA ALA A 202 21.80 34.48 -6.81
C ALA A 202 23.06 34.00 -6.07
N TRP A 203 23.36 32.69 -6.14
CA TRP A 203 24.57 32.13 -5.57
C TRP A 203 25.84 32.75 -6.17
N LYS A 204 25.93 32.94 -7.49
CA LYS A 204 27.11 33.56 -8.12
C LYS A 204 27.33 34.98 -7.61
N ASN A 205 26.26 35.75 -7.42
CA ASN A 205 26.30 37.15 -7.04
C ASN A 205 26.61 37.39 -5.56
N LEU A 206 26.50 36.37 -4.70
CA LEU A 206 26.91 36.47 -3.29
C LEU A 206 28.42 36.72 -3.14
N SER A 207 28.80 37.48 -2.12
CA SER A 207 30.19 37.68 -1.73
C SER A 207 30.82 36.36 -1.25
N LYS A 208 32.16 36.32 -1.12
CA LYS A 208 32.84 35.13 -0.58
C LYS A 208 32.49 34.90 0.88
N GLU A 209 32.36 35.96 1.68
CA GLU A 209 31.88 35.86 3.07
C GLU A 209 30.45 35.30 3.12
N ASP A 210 29.52 35.82 2.33
CA ASP A 210 28.12 35.39 2.35
C ASP A 210 27.97 33.93 1.91
N LYS A 211 28.68 33.52 0.84
CA LYS A 211 28.74 32.10 0.42
C LYS A 211 29.21 31.19 1.54
N THR A 212 30.15 31.66 2.36
CA THR A 212 30.66 30.90 3.51
C THR A 212 29.62 30.85 4.62
N GLY A 213 28.95 31.97 4.92
CA GLY A 213 27.84 32.04 5.87
C GLY A 213 26.70 31.10 5.51
N VAL A 214 26.25 31.09 4.24
CA VAL A 214 25.21 30.18 3.76
C VAL A 214 25.64 28.71 3.90
N ARG A 215 26.89 28.36 3.55
CA ARG A 215 27.40 27.00 3.71
C ARG A 215 27.39 26.56 5.17
N LEU A 216 27.77 27.43 6.09
CA LEU A 216 27.76 27.16 7.52
C LEU A 216 26.32 26.98 8.03
N ALA A 217 25.41 27.90 7.67
CA ALA A 217 24.01 27.81 8.06
C ALA A 217 23.34 26.52 7.56
N VAL A 218 23.60 26.12 6.32
CA VAL A 218 23.10 24.85 5.75
C VAL A 218 23.70 23.65 6.50
N LYS A 219 25.00 23.70 6.80
CA LYS A 219 25.68 22.63 7.54
C LYS A 219 25.13 22.49 8.97
N GLU A 220 24.95 23.59 9.69
CA GLU A 220 24.40 23.61 11.04
C GLU A 220 22.97 23.07 11.08
N LYS A 221 22.09 23.52 10.17
CA LYS A 221 20.73 22.98 10.05
C LYS A 221 20.73 21.47 9.81
N ARG A 222 21.60 20.98 8.92
CA ARG A 222 21.74 19.56 8.62
C ARG A 222 22.25 18.78 9.84
N ASP A 223 23.28 19.28 10.50
CA ASP A 223 23.90 18.58 11.63
C ASP A 223 22.95 18.57 12.84
N ALA A 224 22.18 19.64 13.07
CA ALA A 224 21.11 19.70 14.06
C ALA A 224 19.98 18.71 13.76
N ALA A 225 19.53 18.63 12.50
CA ALA A 225 18.52 17.65 12.10
C ALA A 225 19.01 16.21 12.31
N LYS A 226 20.27 15.91 11.94
CA LYS A 226 20.88 14.59 12.19
C LYS A 226 20.95 14.25 13.68
N ALA A 227 21.32 15.22 14.52
CA ALA A 227 21.38 15.02 15.97
C ALA A 227 20.00 14.75 16.56
N ASP A 228 18.97 15.50 16.15
CA ASP A 228 17.58 15.28 16.58
C ASP A 228 17.07 13.89 16.16
N ILE A 229 17.33 13.50 14.90
CA ILE A 229 17.01 12.16 14.39
C ILE A 229 17.67 11.08 15.24
N LYS A 230 18.98 11.20 15.49
CA LYS A 230 19.73 10.21 16.26
C LYS A 230 19.23 10.11 17.71
N ALA A 231 18.92 11.24 18.34
CA ALA A 231 18.44 11.27 19.73
C ALA A 231 17.04 10.63 19.87
N ARG A 232 16.16 10.85 18.89
CA ARG A 232 14.77 10.36 18.93
C ARG A 232 14.60 8.95 18.38
N LYS A 233 15.59 8.43 17.65
CA LYS A 233 15.55 7.11 16.99
C LYS A 233 15.16 5.96 17.91
N GLU A 234 15.78 5.85 19.08
CA GLU A 234 15.52 4.72 19.99
C GLU A 234 14.16 4.87 20.70
N GLN A 235 13.74 6.11 20.99
CA GLN A 235 12.41 6.38 21.54
C GLN A 235 11.32 6.10 20.50
N ALA A 236 11.56 6.46 19.23
CA ALA A 236 10.69 6.14 18.10
C ALA A 236 10.61 4.62 17.87
N LYS A 237 11.74 3.89 17.92
CA LYS A 237 11.73 2.42 17.85
C LYS A 237 10.95 1.78 19.00
N ALA A 238 11.09 2.28 20.22
CA ALA A 238 10.37 1.74 21.37
C ALA A 238 8.85 2.00 21.28
N ARG A 239 8.45 3.24 20.93
CA ARG A 239 7.04 3.59 20.66
C ARG A 239 6.48 2.77 19.51
N LEU A 240 7.27 2.55 18.46
CA LEU A 240 6.90 1.72 17.32
C LEU A 240 6.59 0.29 17.76
N ARG A 241 7.48 -0.34 18.56
CA ARG A 241 7.24 -1.70 19.06
C ARG A 241 5.99 -1.78 19.95
N ALA A 242 5.73 -0.77 20.76
CA ALA A 242 4.55 -0.72 21.61
C ALA A 242 3.26 -0.58 20.77
N LYS A 243 3.25 0.35 19.80
CA LYS A 243 2.13 0.55 18.88
C LYS A 243 1.90 -0.68 17.99
N GLN A 244 2.96 -1.34 17.54
CA GLN A 244 2.88 -2.63 16.84
C GLN A 244 2.27 -3.73 17.72
N ALA A 245 2.59 -3.77 19.01
CA ALA A 245 2.01 -4.76 19.92
C ALA A 245 0.52 -4.52 20.16
N GLU A 246 0.12 -3.26 20.33
CA GLU A 246 -1.30 -2.85 20.48
C GLU A 246 -2.10 -3.15 19.22
N ILE A 247 -1.61 -2.72 18.05
CA ILE A 247 -2.23 -3.01 16.75
C ILE A 247 -2.31 -4.52 16.52
N LYS A 248 -1.26 -5.28 16.83
CA LYS A 248 -1.28 -6.75 16.70
C LYS A 248 -2.30 -7.40 17.63
N ALA A 249 -2.57 -6.81 18.79
CA ALA A 249 -3.60 -7.28 19.71
C ALA A 249 -5.01 -6.98 19.17
N ASP A 250 -5.27 -5.76 18.71
CA ASP A 250 -6.54 -5.39 18.05
C ASP A 250 -6.78 -6.24 16.79
N TRP A 251 -5.73 -6.47 16.00
CA TRP A 251 -5.72 -7.36 14.83
C TRP A 251 -6.13 -8.79 15.19
N LYS A 252 -5.56 -9.36 16.26
CA LYS A 252 -5.95 -10.70 16.72
C LYS A 252 -7.43 -10.75 17.12
N ALA A 253 -7.96 -9.67 17.68
CA ALA A 253 -9.37 -9.58 18.06
C ALA A 253 -10.29 -9.50 16.82
N LYS A 254 -10.05 -8.56 15.90
CA LYS A 254 -10.83 -8.40 14.65
C LYS A 254 -10.78 -9.65 13.76
N MET A 255 -9.61 -10.30 13.67
CA MET A 255 -9.48 -11.55 12.90
C MET A 255 -10.20 -12.71 13.56
N ALA A 256 -10.17 -12.82 14.90
CA ALA A 256 -10.95 -13.83 15.61
C ALA A 256 -12.45 -13.63 15.36
N GLU A 257 -12.94 -12.39 15.36
CA GLU A 257 -14.33 -12.04 15.05
C GLU A 257 -14.70 -12.40 13.59
N ARG A 258 -13.88 -12.00 12.60
CA ARG A 258 -14.12 -12.34 11.19
C ARG A 258 -14.12 -13.86 10.97
N LYS A 259 -13.18 -14.60 11.57
CA LYS A 259 -13.13 -16.08 11.47
C LYS A 259 -14.35 -16.72 12.14
N ALA A 260 -14.82 -16.18 13.26
CA ALA A 260 -16.05 -16.65 13.90
C ALA A 260 -17.27 -16.43 12.98
N ASN A 261 -17.42 -15.24 12.42
CA ASN A 261 -18.52 -14.91 11.50
C ASN A 261 -18.49 -15.76 10.23
N PHE A 262 -17.31 -16.05 9.68
CA PHE A 262 -17.18 -16.92 8.52
C PHE A 262 -17.58 -18.37 8.85
N ARG A 263 -17.11 -18.92 9.98
CA ARG A 263 -17.49 -20.27 10.43
C ARG A 263 -18.99 -20.40 10.65
N ALA A 264 -19.63 -19.39 11.22
CA ALA A 264 -21.08 -19.35 11.41
C ALA A 264 -21.83 -19.40 10.06
N LYS A 265 -21.43 -18.57 9.08
CA LYS A 265 -22.02 -18.64 7.73
C LYS A 265 -21.82 -19.99 7.05
N LEU A 266 -20.71 -20.66 7.33
CA LEU A 266 -20.40 -21.97 6.77
C LEU A 266 -21.25 -23.08 7.40
N SER A 267 -21.51 -23.02 8.71
CA SER A 267 -22.44 -23.96 9.36
C SER A 267 -23.86 -23.76 8.84
N GLU A 268 -24.33 -22.51 8.75
CA GLU A 268 -25.65 -22.19 8.18
C GLU A 268 -25.80 -22.71 6.75
N ARG A 269 -24.78 -22.54 5.90
CA ARG A 269 -24.79 -23.08 4.52
C ARG A 269 -24.85 -24.61 4.50
N LYS A 270 -24.15 -25.29 5.41
CA LYS A 270 -24.17 -26.76 5.51
C LYS A 270 -25.53 -27.28 5.97
N GLU A 271 -26.12 -26.63 6.96
CA GLU A 271 -27.46 -26.93 7.45
C GLU A 271 -28.50 -26.73 6.33
N ALA A 272 -28.50 -25.57 5.67
CA ALA A 272 -29.39 -25.30 4.56
C ALA A 272 -29.21 -26.28 3.38
N HIS A 273 -27.97 -26.72 3.12
CA HIS A 273 -27.70 -27.75 2.11
C HIS A 273 -28.28 -29.11 2.50
N ASN A 274 -28.15 -29.51 3.77
CA ASN A 274 -28.70 -30.77 4.27
C ASN A 274 -30.23 -30.75 4.25
N GLU A 275 -30.86 -29.66 4.69
CA GLU A 275 -32.31 -29.48 4.61
C GLU A 275 -32.82 -29.59 3.17
N ARG A 276 -32.13 -28.95 2.21
CA ARG A 276 -32.46 -29.08 0.78
C ARG A 276 -32.32 -30.51 0.28
N LYS A 277 -31.34 -31.25 0.78
CA LYS A 277 -31.11 -32.65 0.41
C LYS A 277 -32.21 -33.55 0.94
N ASP A 278 -32.66 -33.33 2.17
CA ASP A 278 -33.73 -34.12 2.78
C ASP A 278 -35.09 -33.78 2.18
N ALA A 279 -35.39 -32.49 1.96
CA ALA A 279 -36.59 -32.07 1.22
C ALA A 279 -36.65 -32.67 -0.20
N ARG A 280 -35.50 -32.82 -0.88
CA ARG A 280 -35.42 -33.51 -2.17
C ARG A 280 -35.74 -35.01 -2.07
N LYS A 281 -35.29 -35.69 -1.00
CA LYS A 281 -35.62 -37.10 -0.77
C LYS A 281 -37.11 -37.28 -0.49
N ASP A 282 -37.70 -36.44 0.36
CA ASP A 282 -39.12 -36.49 0.69
C ASP A 282 -39.99 -36.24 -0.54
N ALA A 283 -39.65 -35.24 -1.35
CA ALA A 283 -40.33 -34.98 -2.61
C ALA A 283 -40.20 -36.15 -3.61
N GLN A 284 -39.08 -36.87 -3.61
CA GLN A 284 -38.93 -38.09 -4.42
C GLN A 284 -39.75 -39.27 -3.87
N ALA A 285 -39.89 -39.41 -2.56
CA ALA A 285 -40.73 -40.43 -1.93
C ALA A 285 -42.22 -40.20 -2.26
N LEU A 286 -42.72 -38.98 -2.10
CA LEU A 286 -44.08 -38.58 -2.48
C LEU A 286 -44.39 -38.80 -3.97
N LYS A 287 -43.40 -38.62 -4.86
CA LYS A 287 -43.55 -38.93 -6.29
C LYS A 287 -43.66 -40.44 -6.57
N LYS A 288 -43.05 -41.29 -5.75
CA LYS A 288 -43.16 -42.76 -5.85
C LYS A 288 -44.48 -43.29 -5.29
N GLU A 289 -45.06 -42.61 -4.32
CA GLU A 289 -46.35 -42.97 -3.72
C GLU A 289 -47.57 -42.47 -4.50
N LYS A 290 -47.40 -41.61 -5.52
CA LYS A 290 -48.51 -41.27 -6.41
C LYS A 290 -49.04 -42.57 -7.04
N PRO A 291 -50.31 -42.95 -6.77
CA PRO A 291 -50.87 -44.18 -7.29
C PRO A 291 -50.78 -44.13 -8.80
N ARG A 292 -50.31 -45.24 -9.41
CA ARG A 292 -50.38 -45.42 -10.86
C ARG A 292 -51.79 -45.04 -11.28
N SER A 293 -51.91 -43.98 -12.09
CA SER A 293 -53.19 -43.55 -12.64
C SER A 293 -53.93 -44.81 -13.07
N PRO A 294 -55.15 -45.07 -12.55
CA PRO A 294 -55.86 -46.29 -12.86
C PRO A 294 -55.84 -46.42 -14.37
N GLY A 295 -55.20 -47.50 -14.82
CA GLY A 295 -55.05 -47.79 -16.24
C GLY A 295 -56.41 -47.60 -16.86
N ASN A 296 -56.45 -46.84 -17.95
CA ASN A 296 -57.61 -46.63 -18.79
C ASN A 296 -57.95 -48.00 -19.37
N ASP A 297 -58.59 -48.84 -18.56
CA ASP A 297 -59.12 -50.15 -18.89
C ASP A 297 -60.39 -49.89 -19.68
N ARG A 298 -60.19 -49.35 -20.90
CA ARG A 298 -61.26 -49.21 -21.87
C ARG A 298 -61.61 -50.61 -22.31
N GLY A 299 -62.70 -51.09 -21.72
CA GLY A 299 -63.33 -52.36 -21.98
C GLY A 299 -63.26 -52.76 -23.46
N ARG A 300 -62.58 -53.88 -23.67
CA ARG A 300 -62.89 -54.81 -24.76
C ARG A 300 -64.21 -55.48 -24.37
N TYR A 301 -65.33 -54.86 -24.70
CA TYR A 301 -66.59 -55.57 -24.90
C TYR A 301 -66.81 -55.70 -26.40
N MET A 302 -67.23 -56.91 -26.78
CA MET A 302 -67.43 -57.42 -28.13
C MET A 302 -68.32 -56.56 -29.01
#